data_AF-A0A3S2VDH0-F1
#
_entry.id   AF-A0A3S2VDH0-F1
#
_cell.length_a   1.000
_cell.length_b   1.000
_cell.length_c   1.000
_cell.angle_alpha   90.00
_cell.angle_beta   90.00
_cell.angle_gamma   90.00
#
_symmetry.space_group_name_H-M   'P 1'
#
loop_
_entity.id
_entity.type
_entity.pdbx_description
1 polymer ?
#
loop_
_entity_poly.entity_id
_entity_poly.type
_entity_poly.pdbx_seq_one_letter_code
_entity_poly.pdbx_strand_id
1 'polypeptide(L)'
;MRRLARTLAAACSGALAALPLWAEERIALVIGNGAYASVAPLDNAVTDAELIAGRLEETGFDVTLVTDTGQIAMARAVAQFGRDLRAAGSDATGLFYYAGHGVQSFGTNYLVPTDVALVDAADLPLVALEANAVLRQMRSAGNRTNIVILDACRDNPFEAVPAMDDNGLAEMKAPTGTFLAYATAPGAVALDGLDGASPFTRALADRILDPGQQIETLFKAVRQEVVAATAGLQTPWVTTSLLNDFAFVDAAPEPVEDPVWVAVRDSDDPLKVLLFLRADPDGPHAQDARLLLDRLVAAETAPDTSPPAPSADVAAILPQTPPTAPAVPDDDERALFDAAVSATTAEAYRAYLDAYPQGAFAEIAATELAALATAAPAPSQTAEAAPAAAPLRVVRSFGTPIGAGPPEIAVLSIETAVDGSPLFPPIEGLPEELWKGQPCSTCHAWTRDALCTQAQTYATASSTRALSKLHPYGGVFKQALRQWSENDCR
;
A
#
# COMPACT_ATOMS: atom_id res chain seq x y z
N MET A 1 64.72 22.09 -50.87
CA MET A 1 65.05 21.49 -49.56
C MET A 1 64.46 22.41 -48.49
N ARG A 2 63.21 22.15 -48.05
CA ARG A 2 62.83 21.57 -46.74
C ARG A 2 63.29 22.44 -45.55
N ARG A 3 62.38 23.23 -44.94
CA ARG A 3 61.61 22.94 -43.68
C ARG A 3 62.44 23.27 -42.43
N LEU A 4 61.95 23.81 -41.31
CA LEU A 4 60.63 24.18 -40.79
C LEU A 4 60.92 24.94 -39.48
N ALA A 5 60.28 26.10 -39.27
CA ALA A 5 60.17 26.70 -37.95
C ALA A 5 59.22 25.85 -37.10
N ARG A 6 59.65 25.42 -35.90
CA ARG A 6 58.79 24.76 -34.91
C ARG A 6 58.41 25.78 -33.85
N THR A 7 57.20 26.29 -33.94
CA THR A 7 56.48 26.99 -32.89
C THR A 7 56.12 26.01 -31.76
N LEU A 8 56.42 26.37 -30.52
CA LEU A 8 55.87 25.75 -29.32
C LEU A 8 54.36 26.03 -29.27
N ALA A 9 53.54 24.99 -29.37
CA ALA A 9 52.15 25.03 -28.91
C ALA A 9 52.13 24.45 -27.48
N ALA A 10 51.83 25.30 -26.51
CA ALA A 10 51.58 24.88 -25.13
C ALA A 10 50.23 24.16 -25.09
N ALA A 11 50.25 22.84 -24.93
CA ALA A 11 49.06 22.05 -24.66
C ALA A 11 48.66 22.27 -23.19
N CYS A 12 47.60 23.06 -22.99
CA CYS A 12 46.95 23.21 -21.70
C CYS A 12 46.05 21.96 -21.49
N SER A 13 46.64 20.91 -20.92
CA SER A 13 45.88 19.74 -20.46
C SER A 13 45.19 20.11 -19.14
N GLY A 14 43.95 20.58 -19.23
CA GLY A 14 43.07 20.73 -18.08
C GLY A 14 42.69 19.35 -17.55
N ALA A 15 43.37 18.91 -16.48
CA ALA A 15 42.91 17.79 -15.69
C ALA A 15 41.62 18.21 -14.97
N LEU A 16 40.47 17.71 -15.42
CA LEU A 16 39.28 17.67 -14.58
C LEU A 16 39.60 16.77 -13.39
N ALA A 17 39.90 17.36 -12.24
CA ALA A 17 39.86 16.65 -10.98
C ALA A 17 38.39 16.30 -10.73
N ALA A 18 38.05 15.02 -10.90
CA ALA A 18 36.81 14.47 -10.37
C ALA A 18 36.87 14.64 -8.85
N LEU A 19 36.16 15.63 -8.32
CA LEU A 19 35.91 15.70 -6.88
C LEU A 19 35.12 14.42 -6.51
N PRO A 20 35.50 13.71 -5.45
CA PRO A 20 34.70 12.60 -4.98
C PRO A 20 33.32 13.18 -4.61
N LEU A 21 32.29 12.77 -5.34
CA LEU A 21 30.92 12.84 -4.82
C LEU A 21 30.94 11.91 -3.61
N TRP A 22 30.98 12.45 -2.39
CA TRP A 22 30.74 11.62 -1.22
C TRP A 22 29.32 11.10 -1.37
N ALA A 23 29.20 9.78 -1.54
CA ALA A 23 27.92 9.12 -1.53
C ALA A 23 27.22 9.46 -0.21
N GLU A 24 25.92 9.74 -0.27
CA GLU A 24 25.12 9.98 0.91
C GLU A 24 25.26 8.81 1.89
N GLU A 25 25.69 9.09 3.13
CA GLU A 25 25.74 8.09 4.19
C GLU A 25 24.31 7.70 4.58
N ARG A 26 23.97 6.43 4.41
CA ARG A 26 22.64 5.87 4.69
C ARG A 26 22.77 4.83 5.78
N ILE A 27 22.16 5.06 6.95
CA ILE A 27 22.27 4.17 8.11
C ILE A 27 20.87 3.70 8.50
N ALA A 28 20.69 2.40 8.69
CA ALA A 28 19.43 1.83 9.14
C ALA A 28 19.58 0.99 10.42
N LEU A 29 18.59 1.11 11.31
CA LEU A 29 18.36 0.18 12.41
C LEU A 29 17.03 -0.53 12.17
N VAL A 30 17.09 -1.86 12.02
CA VAL A 30 15.94 -2.72 11.75
C VAL A 30 15.77 -3.67 12.92
N ILE A 31 14.58 -3.66 13.54
CA ILE A 31 14.27 -4.52 14.69
C ILE A 31 13.06 -5.40 14.38
N GLY A 32 13.18 -6.70 14.61
CA GLY A 32 12.08 -7.66 14.48
C GLY A 32 11.92 -8.50 15.73
N ASN A 33 10.82 -8.35 16.47
CA ASN A 33 10.54 -9.11 17.69
C ASN A 33 9.29 -9.98 17.50
N GLY A 34 9.47 -11.30 17.51
CA GLY A 34 8.38 -12.29 17.39
C GLY A 34 8.33 -13.32 18.51
N ALA A 35 9.47 -13.68 19.11
CA ALA A 35 9.58 -14.72 20.13
C ALA A 35 9.35 -14.18 21.56
N TYR A 36 8.14 -13.70 21.86
CA TYR A 36 7.81 -13.16 23.17
C TYR A 36 7.67 -14.24 24.25
N ALA A 37 8.23 -13.98 25.44
CA ALA A 37 8.20 -14.94 26.54
C ALA A 37 6.89 -14.94 27.34
N SER A 38 6.22 -13.78 27.43
CA SER A 38 5.09 -13.54 28.33
C SER A 38 3.80 -13.12 27.63
N VAL A 39 3.85 -12.88 26.32
CA VAL A 39 2.72 -12.49 25.48
C VAL A 39 2.65 -13.35 24.22
N ALA A 40 1.56 -13.23 23.46
CA ALA A 40 1.38 -13.99 22.23
C ALA A 40 2.58 -13.77 21.27
N PRO A 41 3.20 -14.84 20.76
CA PRO A 41 4.27 -14.71 19.77
C PRO A 41 3.73 -14.20 18.43
N LEU A 42 4.61 -13.61 17.62
CA LEU A 42 4.33 -13.20 16.25
C LEU A 42 5.22 -13.98 15.29
N ASP A 43 4.62 -14.69 14.34
CA ASP A 43 5.35 -15.59 13.43
C ASP A 43 6.07 -14.82 12.29
N ASN A 44 5.59 -13.63 11.95
CA ASN A 44 6.06 -12.84 10.81
C ASN A 44 7.14 -11.80 11.16
N ALA A 45 7.17 -11.27 12.39
CA ALA A 45 7.96 -10.08 12.72
C ALA A 45 9.47 -10.19 12.43
N VAL A 46 10.07 -11.37 12.66
CA VAL A 46 11.48 -11.61 12.31
C VAL A 46 11.67 -11.70 10.80
N THR A 47 10.77 -12.41 10.11
CA THR A 47 10.77 -12.53 8.64
C THR A 47 10.64 -11.16 7.97
N ASP A 48 9.78 -10.30 8.52
CA ASP A 48 9.55 -8.94 8.03
C ASP A 48 10.79 -8.07 8.17
N ALA A 49 11.43 -8.10 9.34
CA ALA A 49 12.67 -7.38 9.60
C ALA A 49 13.81 -7.86 8.69
N GLU A 50 13.99 -9.17 8.52
CA GLU A 50 14.99 -9.74 7.62
C GLU A 50 14.77 -9.32 6.16
N LEU A 51 13.52 -9.36 5.69
CA LEU A 51 13.17 -8.95 4.33
C LEU A 51 13.49 -7.48 4.09
N ILE A 52 13.08 -6.59 5.00
CA ILE A 52 13.35 -5.15 4.88
C ILE A 52 14.84 -4.84 4.99
N ALA A 53 15.56 -5.51 5.90
CA ALA A 53 17.02 -5.34 6.01
C ALA A 53 17.71 -5.65 4.68
N GLY A 54 17.42 -6.80 4.07
CA GLY A 54 18.02 -7.17 2.78
C GLY A 54 17.70 -6.17 1.66
N ARG A 55 16.47 -5.67 1.59
CA ARG A 55 16.11 -4.64 0.59
C ARG A 55 16.81 -3.31 0.83
N LEU A 56 16.96 -2.89 2.08
CA LEU A 56 17.66 -1.65 2.40
C LEU A 56 19.14 -1.73 2.05
N GLU A 57 19.79 -2.88 2.31
CA GLU A 57 21.17 -3.13 1.88
C GLU A 57 21.33 -3.01 0.36
N GLU A 58 20.39 -3.55 -0.43
CA GLU A 58 20.38 -3.39 -1.90
C GLU A 58 20.32 -1.92 -2.34
N THR A 59 19.74 -1.04 -1.52
CA THR A 59 19.63 0.42 -1.77
C THR A 59 20.77 1.25 -1.17
N GLY A 60 21.80 0.60 -0.64
CA GLY A 60 23.02 1.24 -0.14
C GLY A 60 22.95 1.72 1.31
N PHE A 61 22.00 1.24 2.11
CA PHE A 61 22.03 1.45 3.56
C PHE A 61 23.04 0.54 4.25
N ASP A 62 23.77 1.06 5.22
CA ASP A 62 24.45 0.29 6.26
C ASP A 62 23.43 -0.13 7.32
N VAL A 63 23.06 -1.41 7.33
CA VAL A 63 21.94 -1.95 8.11
C VAL A 63 22.44 -2.67 9.36
N THR A 64 21.96 -2.22 10.53
CA THR A 64 22.03 -3.00 11.78
C THR A 64 20.69 -3.71 11.99
N LEU A 65 20.66 -5.03 11.75
CA LEU A 65 19.51 -5.89 12.03
C LEU A 65 19.60 -6.47 13.45
N VAL A 66 18.53 -6.36 14.22
CA VAL A 66 18.40 -6.93 15.57
C VAL A 66 17.09 -7.70 15.67
N THR A 67 17.13 -8.98 16.04
CA THR A 67 15.95 -9.82 16.16
C THR A 67 15.77 -10.38 17.57
N ASP A 68 14.51 -10.60 17.96
CA ASP A 68 14.08 -11.19 19.23
C ASP A 68 14.83 -10.67 20.46
N THR A 69 14.91 -9.34 20.55
CA THR A 69 15.75 -8.67 21.54
C THR A 69 14.97 -8.19 22.76
N GLY A 70 15.62 -8.31 23.91
CA GLY A 70 15.14 -7.75 25.18
C GLY A 70 15.33 -6.23 25.30
N GLN A 71 14.71 -5.64 26.33
CA GLN A 71 14.62 -4.18 26.53
C GLN A 71 15.98 -3.47 26.52
N ILE A 72 16.94 -4.01 27.28
CA ILE A 72 18.27 -3.39 27.45
C ILE A 72 19.03 -3.37 26.12
N ALA A 73 18.93 -4.45 25.34
CA ALA A 73 19.61 -4.56 24.06
C ALA A 73 18.96 -3.64 23.00
N MET A 74 17.61 -3.54 22.97
CA MET A 74 16.91 -2.56 22.14
C MET A 74 17.34 -1.13 22.46
N ALA A 75 17.35 -0.75 23.75
CA ALA A 75 17.74 0.59 24.17
C ALA A 75 19.19 0.92 23.78
N ARG A 76 20.10 -0.06 23.88
CA ARG A 76 21.49 0.10 23.43
C ARG A 76 21.59 0.24 21.91
N ALA A 77 20.86 -0.56 21.14
CA ALA A 77 20.83 -0.49 19.69
C ALA A 77 20.35 0.89 19.21
N VAL A 78 19.25 1.40 19.76
CA VAL A 78 18.74 2.75 19.45
C VAL A 78 19.72 3.85 19.85
N ALA A 79 20.37 3.72 21.01
CA ALA A 79 21.39 4.68 21.42
C ALA A 79 22.63 4.65 20.52
N GLN A 80 23.03 3.47 20.04
CA GLN A 80 24.15 3.29 19.11
C GLN A 80 23.81 3.85 17.73
N PHE A 81 22.64 3.51 17.18
CA PHE A 81 22.12 4.08 15.94
C PHE A 81 22.13 5.61 15.95
N GLY A 82 21.67 6.25 17.03
CA GLY A 82 21.76 7.71 17.17
C GLY A 82 23.19 8.25 17.21
N ARG A 83 24.17 7.51 17.76
CA ARG A 83 25.59 7.90 17.75
C ARG A 83 26.17 7.79 16.34
N ASP A 84 25.83 6.74 15.61
CA ASP A 84 26.32 6.52 14.26
C ASP A 84 25.77 7.59 13.29
N LEU A 85 24.48 7.92 13.40
CA LEU A 85 23.89 9.04 12.65
C LEU A 85 24.58 10.39 12.94
N ARG A 86 24.88 10.69 14.21
CA ARG A 86 25.63 11.91 14.57
C ARG A 86 27.04 11.93 13.99
N ALA A 87 27.67 10.77 13.89
CA ALA A 87 29.01 10.63 13.33
C ALA A 87 29.03 10.77 11.81
N ALA A 88 27.97 10.31 11.13
CA ALA A 88 27.81 10.39 9.67
C ALA A 88 27.62 11.83 9.15
N GLY A 89 27.16 12.75 10.00
CA GLY A 89 27.06 14.18 9.70
C GLY A 89 25.69 14.62 9.18
N SER A 90 25.59 15.89 8.80
CA SER A 90 24.31 16.55 8.50
C SER A 90 23.64 16.09 7.22
N ASP A 91 24.38 15.48 6.28
CA ASP A 91 23.85 15.06 4.98
C ASP A 91 23.29 13.63 4.99
N ALA A 92 23.50 12.89 6.10
CA ALA A 92 23.13 11.48 6.21
C ALA A 92 21.61 11.25 6.23
N THR A 93 21.20 10.06 5.79
CA THR A 93 19.83 9.55 5.96
C THR A 93 19.80 8.46 7.02
N GLY A 94 18.91 8.61 7.99
CA GLY A 94 18.66 7.61 9.01
C GLY A 94 17.32 6.93 8.80
N LEU A 95 17.29 5.59 8.86
CA LEU A 95 16.07 4.81 8.81
C LEU A 95 15.93 3.91 10.04
N PHE A 96 14.77 3.96 10.68
CA PHE A 96 14.39 3.02 11.72
C PHE A 96 13.19 2.20 11.26
N TYR A 97 13.30 0.88 11.32
CA TYR A 97 12.20 -0.04 11.06
C TYR A 97 11.97 -0.93 12.29
N TYR A 98 10.70 -1.11 12.66
CA TYR A 98 10.32 -2.03 13.73
C TYR A 98 9.14 -2.90 13.31
N ALA A 99 9.29 -4.21 13.46
CA ALA A 99 8.22 -5.21 13.38
C ALA A 99 8.06 -5.93 14.73
N GLY A 100 6.83 -6.05 15.23
CA GLY A 100 6.55 -6.69 16.51
C GLY A 100 5.35 -6.10 17.26
N HIS A 101 5.16 -6.43 18.53
CA HIS A 101 4.10 -5.84 19.34
C HIS A 101 4.38 -4.37 19.61
N GLY A 102 3.37 -3.53 19.44
CA GLY A 102 3.39 -2.12 19.80
C GLY A 102 2.13 -1.77 20.57
N VAL A 103 2.30 -1.13 21.73
CA VAL A 103 1.19 -0.76 22.61
C VAL A 103 1.20 0.72 22.92
N GLN A 104 0.05 1.25 23.29
CA GLN A 104 -0.13 2.63 23.70
C GLN A 104 -0.49 2.68 25.18
N SER A 105 0.03 3.69 25.88
CA SER A 105 -0.46 4.05 27.21
C SER A 105 -0.41 5.57 27.37
N PHE A 106 -1.53 6.17 27.78
CA PHE A 106 -1.68 7.62 27.99
C PHE A 106 -1.16 8.48 26.81
N GLY A 107 -1.46 8.06 25.58
CA GLY A 107 -1.05 8.78 24.36
C GLY A 107 0.42 8.57 23.96
N THR A 108 1.15 7.68 24.64
CA THR A 108 2.54 7.35 24.33
C THR A 108 2.66 5.95 23.78
N ASN A 109 3.39 5.81 22.68
CA ASN A 109 3.64 4.52 22.03
C ASN A 109 4.89 3.86 22.58
N TYR A 110 4.80 2.55 22.78
CA TYR A 110 5.88 1.70 23.26
C TYR A 110 6.08 0.52 22.32
N LEU A 111 7.35 0.26 22.01
CA LEU A 111 7.82 -0.92 21.29
C LEU A 111 8.13 -1.99 22.33
N VAL A 112 7.53 -3.17 22.16
CA VAL A 112 7.53 -4.23 23.17
C VAL A 112 8.75 -5.17 22.96
N PRO A 113 9.62 -5.34 23.97
CA PRO A 113 10.73 -6.28 23.89
C PRO A 113 10.28 -7.74 24.14
N THR A 114 11.07 -8.72 23.70
CA THR A 114 10.72 -10.15 23.88
C THR A 114 10.75 -10.62 25.33
N ASP A 115 11.51 -9.94 26.19
CA ASP A 115 11.64 -10.20 27.62
C ASP A 115 10.68 -9.36 28.48
N VAL A 116 9.68 -8.72 27.86
CA VAL A 116 8.69 -7.92 28.59
C VAL A 116 8.01 -8.72 29.68
N ALA A 117 7.80 -8.12 30.84
CA ALA A 117 6.96 -8.66 31.89
C ALA A 117 6.16 -7.51 32.49
N LEU A 118 4.92 -7.36 32.03
CA LEU A 118 4.03 -6.29 32.47
C LEU A 118 3.00 -6.85 33.45
N VAL A 119 2.96 -6.28 34.65
CA VAL A 119 1.95 -6.59 35.67
C VAL A 119 0.97 -5.43 35.78
N ASP A 120 1.49 -4.21 35.86
CA ASP A 120 0.71 -2.97 35.94
C ASP A 120 1.03 -2.06 34.75
N ALA A 121 0.00 -1.39 34.21
CA ALA A 121 0.16 -0.45 33.08
C ALA A 121 1.19 0.66 33.37
N ALA A 122 1.31 1.07 34.64
CA ALA A 122 2.25 2.08 35.10
C ALA A 122 3.74 1.67 34.94
N ASP A 123 4.02 0.37 34.85
CA ASP A 123 5.38 -0.15 34.69
C ASP A 123 5.83 -0.17 33.23
N LEU A 124 4.92 0.05 32.28
CA LEU A 124 5.21 0.01 30.84
C LEU A 124 6.43 0.87 30.44
N PRO A 125 6.61 2.11 30.95
CA PRO A 125 7.80 2.91 30.63
C PRO A 125 9.11 2.34 31.17
N LEU A 126 9.05 1.43 32.14
CA LEU A 126 10.21 0.79 32.77
C LEU A 126 10.62 -0.50 32.07
N VAL A 127 9.67 -1.18 31.42
CA VAL A 127 9.88 -2.51 30.81
C VAL A 127 9.82 -2.52 29.28
N ALA A 128 9.30 -1.46 28.65
CA ALA A 128 9.25 -1.31 27.20
C ALA A 128 10.14 -0.16 26.71
N LEU A 129 10.21 0.02 25.39
CA LEU A 129 10.95 1.13 24.77
C LEU A 129 9.96 2.17 24.21
N GLU A 130 10.01 3.40 24.71
CA GLU A 130 9.20 4.50 24.18
C GLU A 130 9.58 4.78 22.70
N ALA A 131 8.61 4.75 21.77
CA ALA A 131 8.88 4.99 20.35
C ALA A 131 9.41 6.43 20.10
N ASN A 132 8.98 7.40 20.90
CA ASN A 132 9.53 8.76 20.87
C ASN A 132 11.02 8.82 21.26
N ALA A 133 11.56 7.83 21.98
CA ALA A 133 12.99 7.79 22.26
C ALA A 133 13.82 7.62 20.98
N VAL A 134 13.32 6.84 20.02
CA VAL A 134 13.90 6.70 18.68
C VAL A 134 13.87 8.04 17.95
N LEU A 135 12.70 8.68 17.89
CA LEU A 135 12.54 10.01 17.27
C LEU A 135 13.46 11.06 17.89
N ARG A 136 13.67 11.02 19.21
CA ARG A 136 14.61 11.91 19.90
C ARG A 136 16.07 11.64 19.50
N GLN A 137 16.48 10.37 19.36
CA GLN A 137 17.83 10.04 18.88
C GLN A 137 18.05 10.54 17.46
N MET A 138 17.12 10.27 16.55
CA MET A 138 17.20 10.70 15.15
C MET A 138 17.19 12.22 15.02
N ARG A 139 16.25 12.91 15.71
CA ARG A 139 16.22 14.38 15.73
C ARG A 139 17.51 14.99 16.26
N SER A 140 18.11 14.40 17.29
CA SER A 140 19.36 14.90 17.87
C SER A 140 20.56 14.74 16.93
N ALA A 141 20.46 13.89 15.90
CA ALA A 141 21.53 13.71 14.93
C ALA A 141 21.68 14.90 13.99
N GLY A 142 20.60 15.65 13.74
CA GLY A 142 20.65 16.83 12.86
C GLY A 142 21.00 16.47 11.41
N ASN A 143 20.75 15.23 11.02
CA ASN A 143 20.93 14.69 9.68
C ASN A 143 19.76 15.08 8.77
N ARG A 144 19.96 14.93 7.46
CA ARG A 144 19.11 15.53 6.41
C ARG A 144 17.71 14.93 6.37
N THR A 145 17.62 13.61 6.53
CA THR A 145 16.38 12.85 6.38
C THR A 145 16.31 11.78 7.45
N ASN A 146 15.18 11.73 8.17
CA ASN A 146 14.87 10.66 9.10
C ASN A 146 13.62 9.92 8.63
N ILE A 147 13.68 8.60 8.57
CA ILE A 147 12.58 7.73 8.14
C ILE A 147 12.29 6.76 9.27
N VAL A 148 11.05 6.71 9.74
CA VAL A 148 10.61 5.80 10.80
C VAL A 148 9.43 4.99 10.28
N ILE A 149 9.54 3.67 10.30
CA ILE A 149 8.54 2.74 9.79
C ILE A 149 8.17 1.78 10.91
N LEU A 150 6.90 1.77 11.30
CA LEU A 150 6.39 0.93 12.36
C LEU A 150 5.40 -0.09 11.77
N ASP A 151 5.87 -1.32 11.57
CA ASP A 151 5.04 -2.50 11.29
C ASP A 151 4.70 -3.24 12.58
N ALA A 152 4.14 -2.48 13.51
CA ALA A 152 3.78 -3.02 14.80
C ALA A 152 2.35 -3.59 14.78
N CYS A 153 2.21 -4.85 15.20
CA CYS A 153 0.92 -5.47 15.47
C CYS A 153 0.30 -4.78 16.70
N ARG A 154 -1.00 -4.55 16.59
CA ARG A 154 -1.75 -3.61 17.43
C ARG A 154 -2.89 -4.26 18.20
N ASP A 155 -3.02 -5.58 18.08
CA ASP A 155 -3.74 -6.39 19.06
C ASP A 155 -2.93 -6.30 20.35
N ASN A 156 -3.46 -5.57 21.33
CA ASN A 156 -2.75 -5.29 22.56
C ASN A 156 -2.63 -6.59 23.37
N PRO A 157 -1.43 -7.15 23.55
CA PRO A 157 -1.28 -8.41 24.29
C PRO A 157 -1.56 -8.27 25.80
N PHE A 158 -1.80 -7.05 26.26
CA PHE A 158 -2.04 -6.71 27.66
C PHE A 158 -3.49 -6.24 27.91
N GLU A 159 -4.46 -6.58 27.05
CA GLU A 159 -5.90 -6.24 27.26
C GLU A 159 -6.43 -6.68 28.64
N ALA A 160 -5.85 -7.72 29.24
CA ALA A 160 -6.22 -8.17 30.58
C ALA A 160 -5.67 -7.28 31.72
N VAL A 161 -4.72 -6.37 31.43
CA VAL A 161 -4.16 -5.42 32.39
C VAL A 161 -5.06 -4.18 32.47
N PRO A 162 -5.52 -3.77 33.66
CA PRO A 162 -6.34 -2.57 33.80
C PRO A 162 -5.67 -1.32 33.20
N ALA A 163 -6.45 -0.51 32.47
CA ALA A 163 -5.99 0.68 31.75
C ALA A 163 -5.03 0.43 30.57
N MET A 164 -5.06 -0.78 30.01
CA MET A 164 -4.40 -1.18 28.75
C MET A 164 -5.41 -1.79 27.78
N ASP A 165 -6.64 -1.28 27.72
CA ASP A 165 -7.72 -1.75 26.85
C ASP A 165 -7.74 -1.06 25.46
N ASP A 166 -6.91 -0.03 25.27
CA ASP A 166 -6.76 0.64 23.99
C ASP A 166 -5.99 -0.26 23.01
N ASN A 167 -6.57 -0.48 21.84
CA ASN A 167 -5.93 -1.12 20.71
C ASN A 167 -5.30 -0.08 19.78
N GLY A 168 -4.14 -0.43 19.23
CA GLY A 168 -3.40 0.43 18.32
C GLY A 168 -2.46 1.46 18.94
N LEU A 169 -1.65 2.07 18.08
CA LEU A 169 -0.72 3.13 18.45
C LEU A 169 -1.39 4.50 18.32
N ALA A 170 -1.08 5.39 19.26
CA ALA A 170 -1.40 6.81 19.18
C ALA A 170 -0.67 7.46 17.99
N GLU A 171 -1.26 8.53 17.48
CA GLU A 171 -0.60 9.36 16.48
C GLU A 171 0.62 10.09 17.11
N MET A 172 1.81 9.85 16.57
CA MET A 172 3.01 10.61 16.94
C MET A 172 3.24 11.77 15.97
N LYS A 173 3.70 12.90 16.52
CA LYS A 173 4.11 14.05 15.72
C LYS A 173 5.51 13.83 15.15
N ALA A 174 5.62 13.77 13.83
CA ALA A 174 6.91 13.70 13.14
C ALA A 174 7.72 15.01 13.40
N PRO A 175 8.93 14.93 13.99
CA PRO A 175 9.82 16.08 14.09
C PRO A 175 10.25 16.54 12.70
N THR A 176 10.49 17.84 12.49
CA THR A 176 10.97 18.39 11.21
C THR A 176 12.09 17.55 10.58
N GLY A 177 11.98 17.26 9.29
CA GLY A 177 12.91 16.39 8.57
C GLY A 177 12.63 14.90 8.76
N THR A 178 11.46 14.52 9.30
CA THR A 178 11.08 13.12 9.54
C THR A 178 9.89 12.69 8.68
N PHE A 179 10.02 11.53 8.05
CA PHE A 179 8.96 10.73 7.46
C PHE A 179 8.58 9.60 8.42
N LEU A 180 7.33 9.54 8.83
CA LEU A 180 6.83 8.53 9.77
C LEU A 180 5.72 7.72 9.11
N ALA A 181 5.91 6.42 9.00
CA ALA A 181 4.97 5.48 8.42
C ALA A 181 4.51 4.44 9.43
N TYR A 182 3.23 4.08 9.34
CA TYR A 182 2.59 3.02 10.11
C TYR A 182 1.98 2.01 9.14
N ALA A 183 2.09 0.72 9.45
CA ALA A 183 1.48 -0.34 8.66
C ALA A 183 -0.05 -0.26 8.58
N THR A 184 -0.70 0.44 9.52
CA THR A 184 -2.14 0.65 9.56
C THR A 184 -2.49 2.03 10.15
N ALA A 185 -3.74 2.46 10.03
CA ALA A 185 -4.21 3.74 10.54
C ALA A 185 -4.11 3.83 12.08
N PRO A 186 -3.90 5.02 12.68
CA PRO A 186 -4.01 5.21 14.14
C PRO A 186 -5.31 4.61 14.69
N GLY A 187 -5.21 3.84 15.78
CA GLY A 187 -6.35 3.11 16.39
C GLY A 187 -6.87 1.88 15.63
N ALA A 188 -6.35 1.54 14.45
CA ALA A 188 -6.67 0.30 13.72
C ALA A 188 -5.59 -0.78 13.92
N VAL A 189 -5.90 -2.04 13.60
CA VAL A 189 -5.00 -3.21 13.71
C VAL A 189 -4.32 -3.51 12.36
N ALA A 190 -3.09 -4.03 12.39
CA ALA A 190 -2.35 -4.50 11.22
C ALA A 190 -2.47 -6.03 11.12
N LEU A 191 -2.56 -6.58 9.91
CA LEU A 191 -2.70 -8.01 9.68
C LEU A 191 -1.34 -8.68 9.52
N ASP A 192 -1.17 -9.84 10.15
CA ASP A 192 0.09 -10.59 10.11
C ASP A 192 0.37 -11.25 8.74
N GLY A 193 -0.67 -11.43 7.93
CA GLY A 193 -0.62 -12.21 6.70
C GLY A 193 -0.89 -13.71 6.93
N LEU A 194 -1.14 -14.44 5.85
CA LEU A 194 -1.50 -15.88 5.92
C LEU A 194 -0.33 -16.81 5.58
N ASP A 195 0.73 -16.32 4.92
CA ASP A 195 1.90 -17.10 4.47
C ASP A 195 3.16 -16.20 4.30
N GLY A 196 3.97 -16.05 5.34
CA GLY A 196 5.26 -15.34 5.30
C GLY A 196 5.17 -13.88 5.77
N ALA A 197 5.83 -12.97 5.04
CA ALA A 197 5.89 -11.55 5.38
C ALA A 197 4.51 -10.87 5.38
N SER A 198 4.32 -9.88 6.28
CA SER A 198 3.08 -9.11 6.42
C SER A 198 2.69 -8.44 5.08
N PRO A 199 1.40 -8.17 4.83
CA PRO A 199 0.97 -7.49 3.60
C PRO A 199 1.65 -6.12 3.43
N PHE A 200 1.87 -5.40 4.53
CA PHE A 200 2.56 -4.11 4.50
C PHE A 200 4.03 -4.26 4.18
N THR A 201 4.73 -5.16 4.88
CA THR A 201 6.17 -5.37 4.65
C THR A 201 6.45 -5.91 3.27
N ARG A 202 5.60 -6.80 2.74
CA ARG A 202 5.72 -7.31 1.37
C ARG A 202 5.61 -6.18 0.34
N ALA A 203 4.54 -5.38 0.41
CA ALA A 203 4.34 -4.25 -0.49
C ALA A 203 5.49 -3.23 -0.38
N LEU A 204 5.96 -2.94 0.83
CA LEU A 204 7.09 -2.04 1.06
C LEU A 204 8.40 -2.58 0.47
N ALA A 205 8.71 -3.85 0.72
CA ALA A 205 9.93 -4.50 0.25
C ALA A 205 10.03 -4.51 -1.27
N ASP A 206 8.91 -4.69 -1.97
CA ASP A 206 8.87 -4.65 -3.43
C ASP A 206 9.07 -3.21 -3.94
N ARG A 207 8.46 -2.23 -3.29
CA ARG A 207 8.47 -0.82 -3.73
C ARG A 207 9.73 -0.04 -3.39
N ILE A 208 10.50 -0.45 -2.38
CA ILE A 208 11.80 0.16 -2.03
C ILE A 208 12.78 0.14 -3.20
N LEU A 209 12.66 -0.83 -4.11
CA LEU A 209 13.56 -0.98 -5.25
C LEU A 209 13.15 -0.17 -6.49
N ASP A 210 12.01 0.51 -6.46
CA ASP A 210 11.52 1.31 -7.59
C ASP A 210 12.45 2.51 -7.87
N PRO A 211 13.16 2.57 -9.01
CA PRO A 211 14.15 3.62 -9.27
C PRO A 211 13.52 5.00 -9.39
N GLY A 212 14.13 5.99 -8.72
CA GLY A 212 13.72 7.39 -8.77
C GLY A 212 12.39 7.70 -8.08
N GLN A 213 11.79 6.72 -7.40
CA GLN A 213 10.48 6.90 -6.80
C GLN A 213 10.59 7.68 -5.49
N GLN A 214 10.01 8.89 -5.47
CA GLN A 214 9.89 9.68 -4.23
C GLN A 214 9.12 8.91 -3.15
N ILE A 215 9.59 8.99 -1.90
CA ILE A 215 9.05 8.25 -0.76
C ILE A 215 7.54 8.46 -0.54
N GLU A 216 7.02 9.67 -0.73
CA GLU A 216 5.58 9.95 -0.62
C GLU A 216 4.77 9.15 -1.64
N THR A 217 5.24 9.09 -2.88
CA THR A 217 4.58 8.36 -3.96
C THR A 217 4.76 6.85 -3.80
N LEU A 218 5.93 6.41 -3.33
CA LEU A 218 6.20 5.03 -2.96
C LEU A 218 5.20 4.55 -1.91
N PHE A 219 5.04 5.27 -0.80
CA PHE A 219 4.11 4.89 0.26
C PHE A 219 2.64 5.03 -0.14
N LYS A 220 2.32 5.87 -1.12
CA LYS A 220 0.99 5.88 -1.75
C LYS A 220 0.73 4.57 -2.50
N ALA A 221 1.71 4.06 -3.26
CA ALA A 221 1.61 2.77 -3.94
C ALA A 221 1.52 1.60 -2.93
N VAL A 222 2.35 1.60 -1.89
CA VAL A 222 2.28 0.63 -0.78
C VAL A 222 0.88 0.62 -0.16
N ARG A 223 0.29 1.80 0.11
CA ARG A 223 -1.08 1.89 0.63
C ARG A 223 -2.10 1.24 -0.30
N GLN A 224 -2.01 1.50 -1.61
CA GLN A 224 -2.93 0.92 -2.59
C GLN A 224 -2.85 -0.61 -2.60
N GLU A 225 -1.64 -1.17 -2.56
CA GLU A 225 -1.42 -2.61 -2.53
C GLU A 225 -1.92 -3.25 -1.24
N VAL A 226 -1.64 -2.65 -0.08
CA VAL A 226 -2.11 -3.19 1.20
C VAL A 226 -3.63 -3.15 1.28
N VAL A 227 -4.26 -2.05 0.87
CA VAL A 227 -5.73 -1.96 0.84
C VAL A 227 -6.32 -3.02 -0.09
N ALA A 228 -5.73 -3.24 -1.27
CA ALA A 228 -6.19 -4.27 -2.19
C ALA A 228 -5.99 -5.69 -1.63
N ALA A 229 -4.80 -5.99 -1.10
CA ALA A 229 -4.44 -7.30 -0.54
C ALA A 229 -5.26 -7.66 0.71
N THR A 230 -5.70 -6.66 1.46
CA THR A 230 -6.48 -6.85 2.69
C THR A 230 -7.97 -6.58 2.51
N ALA A 231 -8.44 -6.36 1.28
CA ALA A 231 -9.83 -6.00 0.97
C ALA A 231 -10.36 -4.81 1.81
N GLY A 232 -9.48 -3.84 2.09
CA GLY A 232 -9.77 -2.64 2.86
C GLY A 232 -9.68 -2.79 4.39
N LEU A 233 -9.30 -3.96 4.91
CA LEU A 233 -9.16 -4.19 6.35
C LEU A 233 -7.97 -3.46 6.97
N GLN A 234 -6.92 -3.19 6.18
CA GLN A 234 -5.73 -2.49 6.63
C GLN A 234 -5.43 -1.32 5.69
N THR A 235 -5.15 -0.15 6.26
CA THR A 235 -4.80 1.06 5.50
C THR A 235 -3.54 1.69 6.07
N PRO A 236 -2.38 1.57 5.42
CA PRO A 236 -1.14 2.20 5.86
C PRO A 236 -1.26 3.72 5.98
N TRP A 237 -0.66 4.28 7.02
CA TRP A 237 -0.75 5.71 7.33
C TRP A 237 0.62 6.36 7.37
N VAL A 238 0.70 7.61 6.92
CA VAL A 238 1.96 8.36 6.83
C VAL A 238 1.75 9.76 7.38
N THR A 239 2.71 10.22 8.17
CA THR A 239 2.87 11.60 8.61
C THR A 239 4.25 12.08 8.19
N THR A 240 4.34 13.12 7.36
CA THR A 240 5.61 13.63 6.85
C THR A 240 5.84 15.08 7.27
N SER A 241 7.11 15.38 7.54
CA SER A 241 7.65 16.73 7.72
C SER A 241 9.01 16.85 7.01
N LEU A 242 9.25 16.00 6.01
CA LEU A 242 10.43 16.05 5.16
C LEU A 242 10.55 17.42 4.50
N LEU A 243 11.79 17.88 4.36
CA LEU A 243 12.12 19.15 3.71
C LEU A 243 12.71 18.96 2.32
N ASN A 244 13.16 17.75 2.00
CA ASN A 244 13.84 17.40 0.76
C ASN A 244 13.22 16.14 0.19
N ASP A 245 13.31 16.01 -1.13
CA ASP A 245 12.94 14.76 -1.81
C ASP A 245 13.90 13.64 -1.40
N PHE A 246 13.34 12.45 -1.20
CA PHE A 246 14.09 11.23 -0.93
C PHE A 246 13.56 10.11 -1.81
N ALA A 247 14.48 9.36 -2.43
CA ALA A 247 14.21 8.11 -3.13
C ALA A 247 15.20 7.07 -2.61
N PHE A 248 14.73 5.83 -2.43
CA PHE A 248 15.59 4.73 -1.99
C PHE A 248 16.60 4.35 -3.07
N VAL A 249 16.16 4.29 -4.32
CA VAL A 249 17.03 4.04 -5.48
C VAL A 249 17.04 5.29 -6.34
N ASP A 250 18.23 5.73 -6.76
CA ASP A 250 18.34 6.87 -7.67
C ASP A 250 17.64 6.56 -9.00
N ALA A 251 17.05 7.59 -9.62
CA ALA A 251 16.48 7.41 -10.94
C ALA A 251 17.58 6.94 -11.90
N ALA A 252 17.26 5.96 -12.74
CA ALA A 252 18.15 5.63 -13.85
C ALA A 252 18.41 6.93 -14.63
N PRO A 253 19.66 7.24 -15.01
CA PRO A 253 19.91 8.39 -15.86
C PRO A 253 19.02 8.22 -17.09
N GLU A 254 18.10 9.18 -17.31
CA GLU A 254 17.35 9.28 -18.54
C GLU A 254 18.34 9.09 -19.69
N PRO A 255 18.08 8.20 -20.66
CA PRO A 255 18.95 8.06 -21.81
C PRO A 255 19.07 9.45 -22.43
N VAL A 256 20.24 10.07 -22.30
CA VAL A 256 20.50 11.35 -22.94
C VAL A 256 20.49 11.04 -24.43
N GLU A 257 19.37 11.31 -25.11
CA GLU A 257 19.28 11.19 -26.56
C GLU A 257 20.47 11.97 -27.16
N ASP A 258 21.16 11.38 -28.14
CA ASP A 258 22.30 12.04 -28.78
C ASP A 258 21.84 13.43 -29.27
N PRO A 259 22.40 14.54 -28.72
CA PRO A 259 21.93 15.88 -29.04
C PRO A 259 22.10 16.21 -30.53
N VAL A 260 23.01 15.52 -31.23
CA VAL A 260 23.16 15.63 -32.68
C VAL A 260 21.97 14.97 -33.38
N TRP A 261 21.54 13.79 -32.93
CA TRP A 261 20.37 13.11 -33.46
C TRP A 261 19.09 13.92 -33.23
N VAL A 262 18.88 14.44 -32.01
CA VAL A 262 17.71 15.28 -31.69
C VAL A 262 17.65 16.50 -32.62
N ALA A 263 18.77 17.21 -32.77
CA ALA A 263 18.83 18.38 -33.65
C ALA A 263 18.59 18.05 -35.14
N VAL A 264 18.98 16.86 -35.59
CA VAL A 264 18.74 16.39 -36.97
C VAL A 264 17.28 15.98 -37.15
N ARG A 265 16.72 15.21 -36.22
CA ARG A 265 15.32 14.77 -36.21
C ARG A 265 14.37 15.97 -36.26
N ASP A 266 14.56 16.93 -35.36
CA ASP A 266 13.65 18.06 -35.18
C ASP A 266 13.83 19.14 -36.28
N SER A 267 14.85 19.00 -37.13
CA SER A 267 15.07 19.94 -38.23
C SER A 267 14.16 19.72 -39.44
N ASP A 268 13.58 18.51 -39.57
CA ASP A 268 12.81 18.05 -40.73
C ASP A 268 13.47 18.38 -42.10
N ASP A 269 14.80 18.46 -42.14
CA ASP A 269 15.59 18.85 -43.32
C ASP A 269 16.29 17.61 -43.92
N PRO A 270 15.89 17.16 -45.13
CA PRO A 270 16.48 15.99 -45.78
C PRO A 270 18.01 16.07 -45.91
N LEU A 271 18.57 17.26 -46.10
CA LEU A 271 20.02 17.44 -46.24
C LEU A 271 20.74 17.24 -44.91
N LYS A 272 20.16 17.67 -43.79
CA LYS A 272 20.74 17.45 -42.46
C LYS A 272 20.70 15.98 -42.07
N VAL A 273 19.62 15.28 -42.41
CA VAL A 273 19.49 13.83 -42.20
C VAL A 273 20.50 13.05 -43.06
N LEU A 274 20.70 13.44 -44.32
CA LEU A 274 21.73 12.88 -45.19
C LEU A 274 23.15 13.11 -44.68
N LEU A 275 23.44 14.32 -44.16
CA LEU A 275 24.75 14.65 -43.57
C LEU A 275 25.01 13.83 -42.30
N PHE A 276 23.99 13.62 -41.47
CA PHE A 276 24.05 12.76 -40.30
C PHE A 276 24.37 11.31 -40.66
N LEU A 277 23.63 10.73 -41.62
CA LEU A 277 23.88 9.38 -42.14
C LEU A 277 25.24 9.22 -42.81
N ARG A 278 25.79 10.29 -43.41
CA ARG A 278 27.14 10.27 -43.97
C ARG A 278 28.22 10.28 -42.88
N ALA A 279 27.98 10.99 -41.79
CA ALA A 279 28.91 11.10 -40.68
C ALA A 279 29.00 9.77 -39.90
N ASP A 280 27.87 9.09 -39.71
CA ASP A 280 27.80 7.80 -39.02
C ASP A 280 26.76 6.85 -39.65
N PRO A 281 27.12 6.12 -40.72
CA PRO A 281 26.18 5.31 -41.48
C PRO A 281 25.68 4.05 -40.75
N ASP A 282 26.42 3.58 -39.73
CA ASP A 282 26.10 2.39 -38.94
C ASP A 282 25.88 2.73 -37.45
N GLY A 283 25.68 4.01 -37.15
CA GLY A 283 25.46 4.53 -35.81
C GLY A 283 24.14 4.09 -35.17
N PRO A 284 23.97 4.31 -33.86
CA PRO A 284 22.78 3.89 -33.11
C PRO A 284 21.47 4.46 -33.66
N HIS A 285 21.51 5.60 -34.33
CA HIS A 285 20.34 6.26 -34.93
C HIS A 285 20.28 6.15 -36.47
N ALA A 286 21.14 5.33 -37.10
CA ALA A 286 21.19 5.22 -38.56
C ALA A 286 19.89 4.66 -39.15
N GLN A 287 19.21 3.74 -38.46
CA GLN A 287 17.93 3.20 -38.93
C GLN A 287 16.82 4.26 -38.85
N ASP A 288 16.73 4.98 -37.74
CA ASP A 288 15.73 6.04 -37.56
C ASP A 288 15.95 7.21 -38.54
N ALA A 289 17.21 7.58 -38.79
CA ALA A 289 17.56 8.60 -39.77
C ALA A 289 17.20 8.19 -41.21
N ARG A 290 17.36 6.91 -41.59
CA ARG A 290 16.91 6.41 -42.90
C ARG A 290 15.39 6.49 -43.04
N LEU A 291 14.65 6.08 -42.00
CA LEU A 291 13.18 6.17 -41.97
C LEU A 291 12.67 7.62 -42.04
N LEU A 292 13.34 8.54 -41.35
CA LEU A 292 13.04 9.96 -41.42
C LEU A 292 13.30 10.52 -42.83
N LEU A 293 14.45 10.18 -43.43
CA LEU A 293 14.79 10.62 -44.77
C LEU A 293 13.79 10.11 -45.81
N ASP A 294 13.41 8.84 -45.74
CA ASP A 294 12.42 8.26 -46.64
C ASP A 294 11.08 8.99 -46.55
N ARG A 295 10.64 9.34 -45.33
CA ARG A 295 9.42 10.12 -45.10
C ARG A 295 9.51 11.53 -45.69
N LEU A 296 10.62 12.22 -45.46
CA LEU A 296 10.82 13.60 -45.92
C LEU A 296 10.92 13.67 -47.45
N VAL A 297 11.65 12.73 -48.08
CA VAL A 297 11.74 12.64 -49.54
C VAL A 297 10.39 12.27 -50.17
N ALA A 298 9.61 11.39 -49.54
CA ALA A 298 8.26 11.06 -49.97
C ALA A 298 7.31 12.28 -49.87
N ALA A 299 7.47 13.11 -48.84
CA ALA A 299 6.70 14.35 -48.68
C ALA A 299 7.05 15.40 -49.76
N GLU A 300 8.33 15.51 -50.16
CA GLU A 300 8.76 16.43 -51.23
C GLU A 300 8.36 15.96 -52.64
N THR A 301 8.21 14.64 -52.84
CA THR A 301 7.87 14.04 -54.15
C THR A 301 6.38 13.76 -54.32
N ALA A 302 5.58 13.95 -53.27
CA ALA A 302 4.13 13.90 -53.37
C ALA A 302 3.63 15.03 -54.31
N PRO A 303 2.75 14.74 -55.29
CA PRO A 303 2.17 15.78 -56.13
C PRO A 303 1.40 16.75 -55.24
N ASP A 304 1.60 18.05 -55.48
CA ASP A 304 0.93 19.13 -54.75
C ASP A 304 -0.59 19.06 -55.00
N THR A 305 -1.28 18.32 -54.17
CA THR A 305 -2.75 18.31 -54.09
C THR A 305 -3.21 19.16 -52.93
N SER A 306 -2.56 20.32 -52.68
CA SER A 306 -3.18 21.38 -51.89
C SER A 306 -4.37 21.95 -52.66
N PRO A 307 -5.62 21.80 -52.18
CA PRO A 307 -6.73 22.54 -52.74
C PRO A 307 -6.52 24.04 -52.45
N PRO A 308 -6.98 24.95 -53.34
CA PRO A 308 -6.91 26.38 -53.05
C PRO A 308 -7.71 26.68 -51.78
N ALA A 309 -7.14 27.54 -50.92
CA ALA A 309 -7.77 27.97 -49.67
C ALA A 309 -9.21 28.45 -49.93
N PRO A 310 -10.21 28.00 -49.14
CA PRO A 310 -11.58 28.48 -49.33
C PRO A 310 -11.69 29.92 -48.85
N SER A 311 -12.22 30.76 -49.74
CA SER A 311 -12.74 32.10 -49.42
C SER A 311 -13.90 32.01 -48.43
N ALA A 312 -14.05 33.08 -47.65
CA ALA A 312 -15.10 33.28 -46.66
C ALA A 312 -16.53 33.03 -47.18
N ASP A 313 -17.36 32.56 -46.24
CA ASP A 313 -18.82 32.41 -46.24
C ASP A 313 -19.41 31.32 -47.15
N VAL A 314 -19.82 30.19 -46.56
CA VAL A 314 -21.22 29.89 -46.16
C VAL A 314 -21.22 28.56 -45.35
N ALA A 315 -21.94 28.59 -44.24
CA ALA A 315 -22.17 27.50 -43.29
C ALA A 315 -22.78 26.23 -43.90
N ALA A 316 -22.34 25.05 -43.43
CA ALA A 316 -23.20 24.04 -42.80
C ALA A 316 -22.44 22.77 -42.37
N ILE A 317 -22.38 22.59 -41.04
CA ILE A 317 -22.67 21.36 -40.29
C ILE A 317 -21.75 20.15 -40.54
N LEU A 318 -20.70 20.06 -39.71
CA LEU A 318 -20.32 18.82 -39.02
C LEU A 318 -19.92 19.22 -37.58
N PRO A 319 -20.57 18.68 -36.53
CA PRO A 319 -20.18 19.01 -35.16
C PRO A 319 -18.86 18.32 -34.82
N GLN A 320 -17.79 19.10 -34.73
CA GLN A 320 -16.58 18.69 -34.02
C GLN A 320 -16.79 19.07 -32.55
N THR A 321 -17.09 18.10 -31.71
CA THR A 321 -17.04 18.27 -30.26
C THR A 321 -15.57 18.40 -29.85
N PRO A 322 -15.16 19.50 -29.19
CA PRO A 322 -13.82 19.63 -28.63
C PRO A 322 -13.64 18.59 -27.50
N PRO A 323 -12.40 18.17 -27.18
CA PRO A 323 -12.14 17.46 -25.94
C PRO A 323 -12.47 18.41 -24.78
N THR A 324 -13.56 18.10 -24.08
CA THR A 324 -14.01 18.83 -22.89
C THR A 324 -12.95 18.65 -21.79
N ALA A 325 -12.43 19.75 -21.25
CA ALA A 325 -11.69 19.75 -20.00
C ALA A 325 -12.53 19.05 -18.90
N PRO A 326 -11.94 18.38 -17.90
CA PRO A 326 -12.71 17.75 -16.83
C PRO A 326 -13.62 18.79 -16.19
N ALA A 327 -14.93 18.61 -16.33
CA ALA A 327 -15.91 19.43 -15.63
C ALA A 327 -15.64 19.29 -14.14
N VAL A 328 -15.53 20.40 -13.42
CA VAL A 328 -15.53 20.34 -11.96
C VAL A 328 -16.95 19.89 -11.58
N PRO A 329 -17.13 18.73 -10.91
CA PRO A 329 -18.46 18.24 -10.60
C PRO A 329 -19.14 19.22 -9.64
N ASP A 330 -20.38 19.59 -9.96
CA ASP A 330 -21.24 20.27 -8.98
C ASP A 330 -21.61 19.29 -7.84
N ASP A 331 -22.09 19.84 -6.73
CA ASP A 331 -22.34 19.03 -5.53
C ASP A 331 -23.47 18.00 -5.73
N ASP A 332 -24.39 18.27 -6.67
CA ASP A 332 -25.49 17.36 -7.01
C ASP A 332 -24.98 16.18 -7.87
N GLU A 333 -24.08 16.44 -8.82
CA GLU A 333 -23.41 15.41 -9.62
C GLU A 333 -22.59 14.47 -8.73
N ARG A 334 -21.82 15.03 -7.81
CA ARG A 334 -21.01 14.25 -6.87
C ARG A 334 -21.89 13.42 -5.94
N ALA A 335 -22.97 13.98 -5.40
CA ALA A 335 -23.89 13.23 -4.56
C ALA A 335 -24.55 12.07 -5.32
N LEU A 336 -24.93 12.27 -6.59
CA LEU A 336 -25.52 11.21 -7.41
C LEU A 336 -24.50 10.14 -7.78
N PHE A 337 -23.27 10.51 -8.09
CA PHE A 337 -22.18 9.57 -8.35
C PHE A 337 -21.82 8.76 -7.09
N ASP A 338 -21.69 9.42 -5.93
CA ASP A 338 -21.44 8.76 -4.64
C ASP A 338 -22.58 7.79 -4.28
N ALA A 339 -23.83 8.15 -4.57
CA ALA A 339 -24.97 7.25 -4.43
C ALA A 339 -24.89 6.06 -5.40
N ALA A 340 -24.44 6.25 -6.64
CA ALA A 340 -24.22 5.16 -7.60
C ALA A 340 -23.10 4.21 -7.15
N VAL A 341 -21.99 4.76 -6.66
CA VAL A 341 -20.87 4.01 -6.07
C VAL A 341 -21.30 3.25 -4.81
N SER A 342 -22.13 3.84 -3.95
CA SER A 342 -22.68 3.17 -2.76
C SER A 342 -23.66 2.04 -3.12
N ALA A 343 -24.50 2.26 -4.13
CA ALA A 343 -25.46 1.27 -4.60
C ALA A 343 -24.78 0.07 -5.28
N THR A 344 -23.69 0.28 -6.03
CA THR A 344 -22.94 -0.74 -6.81
C THR A 344 -23.82 -1.55 -7.78
N THR A 345 -24.88 -0.95 -8.32
CA THR A 345 -25.79 -1.62 -9.26
C THR A 345 -25.70 -1.03 -10.65
N ALA A 346 -25.86 -1.88 -11.67
CA ALA A 346 -25.91 -1.44 -13.07
C ALA A 346 -27.03 -0.42 -13.31
N GLU A 347 -28.11 -0.45 -12.52
CA GLU A 347 -29.20 0.53 -12.57
C GLU A 347 -28.76 1.90 -12.04
N ALA A 348 -28.00 1.93 -10.94
CA ALA A 348 -27.53 3.19 -10.35
C ALA A 348 -26.48 3.88 -11.23
N TYR A 349 -25.55 3.12 -11.82
CA TYR A 349 -24.60 3.68 -12.79
C TYR A 349 -25.28 4.12 -14.09
N ARG A 350 -26.32 3.40 -14.58
CA ARG A 350 -27.14 3.88 -15.70
C ARG A 350 -27.88 5.17 -15.35
N ALA A 351 -28.47 5.27 -14.16
CA ALA A 351 -29.19 6.47 -13.73
C ALA A 351 -28.25 7.69 -13.64
N TYR A 352 -27.01 7.50 -13.17
CA TYR A 352 -26.00 8.55 -13.19
C TYR A 352 -25.62 8.94 -14.63
N LEU A 353 -25.36 7.97 -15.53
CA LEU A 353 -25.03 8.25 -16.93
C LEU A 353 -26.18 8.90 -17.72
N ASP A 354 -27.43 8.61 -17.35
CA ASP A 354 -28.62 9.24 -17.92
C ASP A 354 -28.76 10.70 -17.47
N ALA A 355 -28.40 11.00 -16.21
CA ALA A 355 -28.43 12.35 -15.64
C ALA A 355 -27.22 13.21 -16.06
N TYR A 356 -26.03 12.60 -16.15
CA TYR A 356 -24.75 13.26 -16.42
C TYR A 356 -23.96 12.52 -17.52
N PRO A 357 -24.45 12.50 -18.78
CA PRO A 357 -23.82 11.76 -19.88
C PRO A 357 -22.44 12.31 -20.30
N GLN A 358 -22.12 13.55 -19.93
CA GLN A 358 -20.80 14.17 -20.08
C GLN A 358 -20.25 14.65 -18.73
N GLY A 359 -20.73 14.07 -17.64
CA GLY A 359 -20.31 14.39 -16.27
C GLY A 359 -18.83 14.09 -16.03
N ALA A 360 -18.27 14.70 -14.99
CA ALA A 360 -16.90 14.48 -14.53
C ALA A 360 -16.58 13.00 -14.26
N PHE A 361 -17.59 12.21 -13.89
CA PHE A 361 -17.46 10.79 -13.60
C PHE A 361 -18.10 9.88 -14.67
N ALA A 362 -18.50 10.41 -15.82
CA ALA A 362 -19.16 9.64 -16.88
C ALA A 362 -18.30 8.48 -17.40
N GLU A 363 -17.00 8.68 -17.57
CA GLU A 363 -16.08 7.63 -18.01
C GLU A 363 -15.93 6.51 -16.97
N ILE A 364 -15.86 6.88 -15.69
CA ILE A 364 -15.77 5.94 -14.56
C ILE A 364 -17.08 5.15 -14.46
N ALA A 365 -18.23 5.83 -14.47
CA ALA A 365 -19.54 5.19 -14.40
C ALA A 365 -19.80 4.25 -15.60
N ALA A 366 -19.34 4.60 -16.81
CA ALA A 366 -19.46 3.74 -17.99
C ALA A 366 -18.60 2.47 -17.87
N THR A 367 -17.40 2.61 -17.28
CA THR A 367 -16.49 1.48 -17.04
C THR A 367 -17.07 0.52 -15.99
N GLU A 368 -17.59 1.05 -14.87
CA GLU A 368 -18.25 0.25 -13.83
C GLU A 368 -19.52 -0.43 -14.35
N LEU A 369 -20.31 0.27 -15.18
CA LEU A 369 -21.48 -0.31 -15.82
C LEU A 369 -21.09 -1.46 -16.78
N ALA A 370 -20.01 -1.30 -17.55
CA ALA A 370 -19.51 -2.36 -18.42
C ALA A 370 -19.01 -3.57 -17.62
N ALA A 371 -18.28 -3.34 -16.52
CA ALA A 371 -17.82 -4.39 -15.62
C ALA A 371 -19.01 -5.18 -15.01
N LEU A 372 -20.04 -4.48 -14.56
CA LEU A 372 -21.26 -5.09 -14.03
C LEU A 372 -22.10 -5.80 -15.10
N ALA A 373 -22.04 -5.36 -16.37
CA ALA A 373 -22.68 -6.05 -17.49
C ALA A 373 -21.95 -7.34 -17.88
N THR A 374 -20.62 -7.37 -17.77
CA THR A 374 -19.82 -8.59 -17.97
C THR A 374 -19.96 -9.61 -16.83
N ALA A 375 -20.51 -9.19 -15.68
CA ALA A 375 -20.76 -10.04 -14.52
C ALA A 375 -22.17 -10.70 -14.51
N ALA A 376 -22.95 -10.58 -15.57
CA ALA A 376 -24.21 -11.33 -15.73
C ALA A 376 -23.95 -12.81 -16.11
N PRO A 377 -24.77 -13.77 -15.65
CA PRO A 377 -24.36 -15.16 -15.50
C PRO A 377 -24.38 -15.97 -16.81
N ALA A 378 -23.30 -16.71 -17.07
CA ALA A 378 -23.31 -17.81 -18.03
C ALA A 378 -23.86 -19.10 -17.38
N PRO A 379 -24.58 -19.95 -18.12
CA PRO A 379 -25.24 -21.14 -17.58
C PRO A 379 -24.28 -22.30 -17.34
N SER A 380 -24.66 -23.11 -16.37
CA SER A 380 -24.10 -24.38 -15.89
C SER A 380 -23.22 -25.15 -16.89
N GLN A 381 -21.96 -25.41 -16.51
CA GLN A 381 -21.22 -26.57 -17.00
C GLN A 381 -20.56 -27.31 -15.83
N THR A 382 -21.09 -28.50 -15.59
CA THR A 382 -20.42 -29.63 -14.95
C THR A 382 -19.13 -29.96 -15.69
N ALA A 383 -17.99 -29.86 -15.00
CA ALA A 383 -16.76 -30.52 -15.42
C ALA A 383 -15.97 -30.96 -14.18
N GLU A 384 -15.86 -32.26 -14.07
CA GLU A 384 -15.14 -33.07 -13.09
C GLU A 384 -13.62 -32.94 -13.33
N ALA A 385 -12.85 -32.59 -12.29
CA ALA A 385 -11.41 -32.81 -12.21
C ALA A 385 -10.95 -32.92 -10.76
N ALA A 386 -10.27 -34.03 -10.45
CA ALA A 386 -9.66 -34.36 -9.15
C ALA A 386 -8.23 -33.77 -9.03
N PRO A 387 -7.54 -33.91 -7.88
CA PRO A 387 -7.38 -32.85 -6.88
C PRO A 387 -5.98 -32.21 -6.91
N ALA A 388 -5.93 -30.88 -6.71
CA ALA A 388 -4.76 -30.19 -6.17
C ALA A 388 -4.85 -30.20 -4.64
N ALA A 389 -3.72 -30.45 -3.97
CA ALA A 389 -3.64 -30.58 -2.52
C ALA A 389 -4.18 -29.32 -1.81
N ALA A 390 -5.21 -29.51 -0.99
CA ALA A 390 -5.86 -28.45 -0.23
C ALA A 390 -5.00 -28.04 0.97
N PRO A 391 -4.96 -26.73 1.32
CA PRO A 391 -4.51 -26.31 2.65
C PRO A 391 -5.45 -26.92 3.70
N LEU A 392 -4.94 -27.12 4.91
CA LEU A 392 -5.69 -27.67 6.05
C LEU A 392 -7.01 -26.91 6.24
N ARG A 393 -8.13 -27.52 5.84
CA ARG A 393 -9.47 -26.99 6.12
C ARG A 393 -9.72 -27.15 7.61
N VAL A 394 -9.89 -26.04 8.32
CA VAL A 394 -10.39 -26.05 9.70
C VAL A 394 -11.85 -26.53 9.65
N VAL A 395 -12.04 -27.83 9.91
CA VAL A 395 -13.37 -28.45 9.94
C VAL A 395 -14.06 -28.04 11.24
N ARG A 396 -15.09 -27.21 11.14
CA ARG A 396 -15.90 -26.79 12.30
C ARG A 396 -17.18 -27.60 12.38
N SER A 397 -17.48 -28.14 13.56
CA SER A 397 -18.75 -28.83 13.83
C SER A 397 -19.73 -27.92 14.57
N PHE A 398 -21.03 -28.24 14.48
CA PHE A 398 -22.11 -27.47 15.09
C PHE A 398 -21.93 -27.26 16.61
N GLY A 399 -21.38 -28.26 17.31
CA GLY A 399 -21.20 -28.27 18.77
C GLY A 399 -19.81 -27.82 19.26
N THR A 400 -18.87 -27.49 18.37
CA THR A 400 -17.53 -27.05 18.78
C THR A 400 -17.53 -25.57 19.15
N PRO A 401 -16.87 -25.16 20.26
CA PRO A 401 -16.70 -23.75 20.60
C PRO A 401 -16.09 -22.93 19.45
N ILE A 402 -16.56 -21.70 19.29
CA ILE A 402 -16.14 -20.79 18.22
C ILE A 402 -14.64 -20.49 18.33
N GLY A 403 -14.14 -20.34 19.55
CA GLY A 403 -12.71 -20.27 19.88
C GLY A 403 -12.00 -18.99 19.43
N ALA A 404 -12.74 -18.01 18.91
CA ALA A 404 -12.23 -16.73 18.41
C ALA A 404 -13.23 -15.59 18.73
N GLY A 405 -12.70 -14.39 18.97
CA GLY A 405 -13.48 -13.20 19.31
C GLY A 405 -13.69 -12.99 20.82
N PRO A 406 -14.63 -12.09 21.20
CA PRO A 406 -14.90 -11.77 22.60
C PRO A 406 -15.21 -13.03 23.44
N PRO A 407 -14.80 -13.07 24.72
CA PRO A 407 -14.91 -14.26 25.56
C PRO A 407 -16.36 -14.75 25.70
N GLU A 408 -17.36 -13.86 25.59
CA GLU A 408 -18.78 -14.21 25.61
C GLU A 408 -19.21 -15.05 24.41
N ILE A 409 -18.48 -14.97 23.28
CA ILE A 409 -18.78 -15.68 22.02
C ILE A 409 -17.79 -16.82 21.78
N ALA A 410 -16.52 -16.65 22.12
CA ALA A 410 -15.48 -17.64 21.88
C ALA A 410 -15.74 -18.97 22.61
N VAL A 411 -16.40 -18.93 23.77
CA VAL A 411 -16.76 -20.13 24.55
C VAL A 411 -18.05 -20.82 24.05
N LEU A 412 -18.85 -20.13 23.24
CA LEU A 412 -20.10 -20.66 22.70
C LEU A 412 -19.84 -21.46 21.43
N SER A 413 -20.63 -22.51 21.23
CA SER A 413 -20.76 -23.21 19.96
C SER A 413 -21.90 -22.61 19.13
N ILE A 414 -21.99 -22.96 17.84
CA ILE A 414 -23.14 -22.55 17.01
C ILE A 414 -24.45 -23.06 17.64
N GLU A 415 -24.42 -24.26 18.22
CA GLU A 415 -25.54 -24.86 18.95
C GLU A 415 -25.96 -24.08 20.19
N THR A 416 -25.03 -23.50 20.94
CA THR A 416 -25.35 -22.84 22.23
C THR A 416 -25.54 -21.33 22.09
N ALA A 417 -25.02 -20.72 21.01
CA ALA A 417 -25.22 -19.31 20.70
C ALA A 417 -26.67 -18.97 20.34
N VAL A 418 -27.47 -19.94 19.90
CA VAL A 418 -28.89 -19.71 19.56
C VAL A 418 -29.75 -19.37 20.78
N ASP A 419 -29.36 -19.89 21.93
CA ASP A 419 -30.01 -19.68 23.22
C ASP A 419 -29.33 -18.56 24.03
N GLY A 420 -28.28 -17.96 23.49
CA GLY A 420 -27.59 -16.81 24.07
C GLY A 420 -28.36 -15.50 23.84
N SER A 421 -27.90 -14.45 24.50
CA SER A 421 -28.38 -13.08 24.29
C SER A 421 -27.46 -12.31 23.34
N PRO A 422 -27.99 -11.51 22.40
CA PRO A 422 -27.17 -10.73 21.47
C PRO A 422 -26.34 -9.65 22.19
N LEU A 423 -25.16 -9.33 21.65
CA LEU A 423 -24.22 -8.34 22.22
C LEU A 423 -24.68 -6.89 22.01
N PHE A 424 -25.51 -6.64 20.99
CA PHE A 424 -26.04 -5.32 20.64
C PHE A 424 -27.42 -5.48 19.97
N PRO A 425 -28.26 -4.42 19.90
CA PRO A 425 -29.63 -4.57 19.43
C PRO A 425 -29.69 -5.07 17.98
N PRO A 426 -30.52 -6.09 17.69
CA PRO A 426 -30.70 -6.60 16.32
C PRO A 426 -31.31 -5.58 15.35
N ILE A 427 -32.06 -4.62 15.89
CA ILE A 427 -32.69 -3.52 15.16
C ILE A 427 -32.30 -2.23 15.89
N GLU A 428 -31.75 -1.27 15.16
CA GLU A 428 -31.39 0.04 15.72
C GLU A 428 -32.61 0.71 16.37
N GLY A 429 -32.46 1.17 17.61
CA GLY A 429 -33.54 1.80 18.39
C GLY A 429 -34.49 0.83 19.10
N LEU A 430 -34.22 -0.49 19.10
CA LEU A 430 -35.02 -1.45 19.86
C LEU A 430 -34.78 -1.27 21.39
N PRO A 431 -35.84 -1.06 22.20
CA PRO A 431 -35.73 -0.95 23.66
C PRO A 431 -35.01 -2.14 24.30
N GLU A 432 -34.13 -1.89 25.28
CA GLU A 432 -33.30 -2.92 25.91
C GLU A 432 -34.11 -4.09 26.48
N GLU A 433 -35.32 -3.80 26.98
CA GLU A 433 -36.21 -4.81 27.59
C GLU A 433 -36.67 -5.88 26.60
N LEU A 434 -36.57 -5.62 25.30
CA LEU A 434 -37.02 -6.51 24.23
C LEU A 434 -35.91 -7.41 23.66
N TRP A 435 -34.64 -7.12 23.92
CA TRP A 435 -33.52 -7.89 23.35
C TRP A 435 -32.45 -8.30 24.35
N LYS A 436 -32.19 -7.49 25.38
CA LYS A 436 -31.13 -7.73 26.35
C LYS A 436 -31.57 -8.83 27.33
N GLY A 437 -30.80 -9.90 27.38
CA GLY A 437 -31.11 -11.10 28.16
C GLY A 437 -32.18 -12.02 27.57
N GLN A 438 -32.67 -11.75 26.35
CA GLN A 438 -33.60 -12.63 25.62
C GLN A 438 -32.84 -13.51 24.63
N PRO A 439 -33.20 -14.80 24.48
CA PRO A 439 -32.54 -15.66 23.53
C PRO A 439 -32.93 -15.25 22.10
N CYS A 440 -31.99 -15.35 21.17
CA CYS A 440 -32.25 -15.03 19.76
C CYS A 440 -33.36 -15.91 19.14
N SER A 441 -33.55 -17.12 19.68
CA SER A 441 -34.64 -18.03 19.32
C SER A 441 -36.05 -17.48 19.61
N THR A 442 -36.18 -16.44 20.45
CA THR A 442 -37.46 -15.74 20.69
C THR A 442 -37.89 -14.88 19.49
N CYS A 443 -36.95 -14.37 18.70
CA CYS A 443 -37.21 -13.50 17.55
C CYS A 443 -37.02 -14.20 16.19
N HIS A 444 -36.23 -15.28 16.14
CA HIS A 444 -35.93 -16.03 14.93
C HIS A 444 -36.14 -17.54 15.10
N ALA A 445 -36.61 -18.20 14.05
CA ALA A 445 -36.68 -19.66 13.98
C ALA A 445 -35.30 -20.26 13.63
N TRP A 446 -34.34 -20.16 14.54
CA TRP A 446 -32.97 -20.67 14.39
C TRP A 446 -32.90 -22.20 14.57
N THR A 447 -33.55 -22.94 13.68
CA THR A 447 -33.35 -24.38 13.57
C THR A 447 -31.99 -24.67 12.92
N ARG A 448 -31.44 -25.87 13.16
CA ARG A 448 -30.19 -26.31 12.51
C ARG A 448 -30.26 -26.18 10.99
N ASP A 449 -31.40 -26.51 10.38
CA ASP A 449 -31.60 -26.40 8.93
C ASP A 449 -31.68 -24.95 8.44
N ALA A 450 -32.32 -24.05 9.21
CA ALA A 450 -32.39 -22.63 8.90
C ALA A 450 -31.01 -21.96 9.01
N LEU A 451 -30.25 -22.31 10.05
CA LEU A 451 -28.87 -21.85 10.22
C LEU A 451 -27.96 -22.40 9.13
N CYS A 452 -28.13 -23.66 8.72
CA CYS A 452 -27.36 -24.23 7.62
C CYS A 452 -27.65 -23.51 6.30
N THR A 453 -28.92 -23.24 6.01
CA THR A 453 -29.34 -22.48 4.81
C THR A 453 -28.73 -21.08 4.81
N GLN A 454 -28.77 -20.38 5.95
CA GLN A 454 -28.13 -19.07 6.12
C GLN A 454 -26.61 -19.16 6.00
N ALA A 455 -25.98 -20.17 6.61
CA ALA A 455 -24.55 -20.39 6.56
C ALA A 455 -24.03 -20.71 5.15
N GLN A 456 -24.81 -21.41 4.33
CA GLN A 456 -24.48 -21.66 2.92
C GLN A 456 -24.45 -20.36 2.10
N THR A 457 -25.27 -19.36 2.46
CA THR A 457 -25.18 -18.02 1.84
C THR A 457 -23.87 -17.29 2.18
N TYR A 458 -23.17 -17.69 3.24
CA TYR A 458 -21.86 -17.15 3.61
C TYR A 458 -20.69 -17.91 2.96
N ALA A 459 -20.92 -19.09 2.38
CA ALA A 459 -19.89 -19.92 1.75
C ALA A 459 -19.79 -19.72 0.22
N THR A 460 -20.76 -19.05 -0.42
CA THR A 460 -20.70 -18.75 -1.85
C THR A 460 -19.74 -17.59 -2.15
N ALA A 461 -19.06 -17.62 -3.30
CA ALA A 461 -17.94 -16.73 -3.65
C ALA A 461 -18.28 -15.22 -3.74
N SER A 462 -19.55 -14.84 -3.64
CA SER A 462 -20.05 -13.45 -3.66
C SER A 462 -20.44 -12.91 -2.26
N SER A 463 -20.15 -13.64 -1.19
CA SER A 463 -20.66 -13.38 0.16
C SER A 463 -19.84 -12.39 1.01
N THR A 464 -18.82 -11.73 0.46
CA THR A 464 -18.04 -10.67 1.15
C THR A 464 -18.95 -9.56 1.72
N ARG A 465 -20.07 -9.25 1.02
CA ARG A 465 -21.09 -8.28 1.47
C ARG A 465 -22.02 -8.82 2.57
N ALA A 466 -22.16 -10.15 2.72
CA ALA A 466 -22.97 -10.78 3.76
C ALA A 466 -22.20 -10.87 5.09
N LEU A 467 -20.88 -11.07 5.00
CA LEU A 467 -19.95 -11.06 6.12
C LEU A 467 -19.67 -9.64 6.64
N SER A 468 -19.79 -8.61 5.79
CA SER A 468 -19.60 -7.19 6.19
C SER A 468 -20.78 -6.55 6.93
N LYS A 469 -21.98 -7.15 6.88
CA LYS A 469 -23.12 -6.66 7.68
C LYS A 469 -22.88 -6.94 9.17
N LEU A 470 -23.24 -6.01 10.05
CA LEU A 470 -23.23 -6.24 11.49
C LEU A 470 -24.10 -7.46 11.85
N HIS A 471 -23.58 -8.33 12.71
CA HIS A 471 -24.32 -9.45 13.30
C HIS A 471 -24.36 -9.24 14.81
N PRO A 472 -25.49 -9.46 15.51
CA PRO A 472 -25.56 -9.26 16.96
C PRO A 472 -24.60 -10.13 17.80
N TYR A 473 -23.93 -11.10 17.19
CA TYR A 473 -22.84 -11.91 17.78
C TYR A 473 -21.45 -11.65 17.15
N GLY A 474 -21.31 -10.54 16.43
CA GLY A 474 -20.08 -10.14 15.75
C GLY A 474 -19.77 -10.92 14.46
N GLY A 475 -18.70 -10.52 13.78
CA GLY A 475 -18.21 -11.15 12.54
C GLY A 475 -17.71 -12.58 12.75
N VAL A 476 -17.18 -12.88 13.94
CA VAL A 476 -16.65 -14.20 14.31
C VAL A 476 -17.73 -15.30 14.27
N PHE A 477 -18.96 -15.00 14.67
CA PHE A 477 -20.08 -15.94 14.61
C PHE A 477 -20.49 -16.26 13.15
N LYS A 478 -20.48 -15.25 12.27
CA LYS A 478 -20.75 -15.45 10.84
C LYS A 478 -19.68 -16.28 10.15
N GLN A 479 -18.42 -16.07 10.53
CA GLN A 479 -17.30 -16.86 10.05
C GLN A 479 -17.38 -18.31 10.53
N ALA A 480 -17.82 -18.53 11.79
CA ALA A 480 -18.09 -19.87 12.30
C ALA A 480 -19.22 -20.57 11.53
N LEU A 481 -20.32 -19.88 11.22
CA LEU A 481 -21.40 -20.41 10.37
C LEU A 481 -20.88 -20.78 8.97
N ARG A 482 -20.09 -19.90 8.33
CA ARG A 482 -19.46 -20.19 7.04
C ARG A 482 -18.57 -21.44 7.08
N GLN A 483 -17.68 -21.54 8.05
CA GLN A 483 -16.78 -22.70 8.21
C GLN A 483 -17.56 -24.00 8.45
N TRP A 484 -18.68 -23.90 9.17
CA TRP A 484 -19.58 -25.03 9.40
C TRP A 484 -20.33 -25.46 8.13
N SER A 485 -20.78 -24.53 7.29
CA SER A 485 -21.42 -24.87 6.01
C SER A 485 -20.46 -25.41 4.97
N GLU A 486 -19.18 -25.04 5.02
CA GLU A 486 -18.11 -25.64 4.21
C GLU A 486 -17.88 -27.14 4.52
N ASN A 487 -18.42 -27.63 5.65
CA ASN A 487 -18.48 -29.04 6.04
C ASN A 487 -19.89 -29.65 5.91
N ASP A 488 -20.69 -29.18 4.95
CA ASP A 488 -22.09 -29.61 4.73
C ASP A 488 -22.97 -29.48 5.99
N CYS A 489 -22.66 -28.52 6.86
CA CYS A 489 -23.37 -28.28 8.12
C CYS A 489 -23.38 -29.50 9.08
N ARG A 490 -22.35 -30.33 9.02
CA ARG A 490 -22.22 -31.54 9.86
C ARG A 490 -21.72 -31.27 11.27
#